data_AF-A0A7V1AF90-F1
#
_entry.id   AF-A0A7V1AF90-F1
#
_cell.length_a   1.000
_cell.length_b   1.000
_cell.length_c   1.000
_cell.angle_alpha   90.00
_cell.angle_beta   90.00
_cell.angle_gamma   90.00
#
_symmetry.space_group_name_H-M   'P 1'
#
loop_
_entity.id
_entity.type
_entity.pdbx_description
1 polymer ?
#
loop_
_entity_poly.entity_id
_entity_poly.type
_entity_poly.pdbx_seq_one_letter_code
_entity_poly.pdbx_strand_id
1 'polypeptide(L)'
;MPEFRYARGRIGDSIQYISEEMKEFDMDYADKSWKDYQSDKKLQKLMDRTVENILTALIEVCGTMLTEEGVGVDSYSDALRKSGKLLGLSVEEQESFGKLAIQRNRLAHRYLDFRWQAVRMYKERRKLIVKLITRVLEREEEQ
;
A
#
# COMPACT_ATOMS: atom_id res chain seq x y z
N MET A 1 -19.99 -12.07 18.95
CA MET A 1 -19.96 -11.20 17.76
C MET A 1 -19.23 -11.94 16.64
N PRO A 2 -19.93 -12.49 15.65
CA PRO A 2 -19.36 -13.29 14.56
C PRO A 2 -18.49 -12.51 13.57
N GLU A 3 -18.55 -11.18 13.60
CA GLU A 3 -17.95 -10.28 12.60
C GLU A 3 -16.41 -10.29 12.62
N PHE A 4 -15.78 -10.58 13.77
CA PHE A 4 -14.33 -10.54 13.91
C PHE A 4 -13.60 -11.79 13.37
N ARG A 5 -14.24 -12.97 13.34
CA ARG A 5 -13.60 -14.20 12.80
C ARG A 5 -13.39 -14.16 11.28
N TYR A 6 -14.16 -13.36 10.55
CA TYR A 6 -14.02 -13.19 9.11
C TYR A 6 -12.89 -12.20 8.71
N ALA A 7 -12.45 -11.33 9.64
CA ALA A 7 -11.41 -10.35 9.35
C ALA A 7 -9.99 -10.96 9.37
N ARG A 8 -9.71 -11.88 10.30
CA ARG A 8 -8.40 -12.53 10.46
C ARG A 8 -7.88 -13.24 9.18
N GLY A 9 -8.74 -13.97 8.46
CA GLY A 9 -8.37 -14.59 7.18
C GLY A 9 -8.12 -13.58 6.06
N ARG A 10 -8.87 -12.46 6.06
CA ARG A 10 -8.79 -11.44 5.01
C ARG A 10 -7.50 -10.63 5.03
N ILE A 11 -6.91 -10.39 6.21
CA ILE A 11 -5.61 -9.70 6.31
C ILE A 11 -4.51 -10.55 5.67
N GLY A 12 -4.46 -11.84 5.99
CA GLY A 12 -3.51 -12.79 5.38
C GLY A 12 -3.63 -12.87 3.85
N ASP A 13 -4.85 -13.06 3.33
CA ASP A 13 -5.11 -13.11 1.89
C ASP A 13 -4.71 -11.80 1.18
N SER A 14 -4.99 -10.67 1.81
CA SER A 14 -4.63 -9.34 1.28
C SER A 14 -3.11 -9.13 1.28
N ILE A 15 -2.41 -9.59 2.31
CA ILE A 15 -0.94 -9.53 2.38
C ILE A 15 -0.32 -10.42 1.31
N GLN A 16 -0.85 -11.62 1.09
CA GLN A 16 -0.40 -12.49 0.00
C GLN A 16 -0.57 -11.79 -1.35
N TYR A 17 -1.75 -11.23 -1.62
CA TYR A 17 -2.00 -10.47 -2.85
C TYR A 17 -1.02 -9.30 -3.03
N ILE A 18 -0.82 -8.49 -1.98
CA ILE A 18 0.17 -7.40 -2.01
C ILE A 18 1.56 -7.94 -2.34
N SER A 19 1.98 -9.05 -1.71
CA SER A 19 3.30 -9.64 -1.93
C SER A 19 3.49 -10.11 -3.38
N GLU A 20 2.45 -10.68 -3.98
CA GLU A 20 2.45 -11.10 -5.39
C GLU A 20 2.54 -9.91 -6.35
N GLU A 21 1.74 -8.86 -6.14
CA GLU A 21 1.81 -7.64 -6.95
C GLU A 21 3.17 -6.92 -6.81
N MET A 22 3.73 -6.89 -5.60
CA MET A 22 5.07 -6.34 -5.36
C MET A 22 6.15 -7.15 -6.09
N LYS A 23 6.02 -8.48 -6.12
CA LYS A 23 6.93 -9.36 -6.85
C LYS A 23 6.84 -9.15 -8.35
N GLU A 24 5.63 -9.04 -8.92
CA GLU A 24 5.46 -8.69 -10.34
C GLU A 24 6.15 -7.35 -10.63
N PHE A 25 5.91 -6.34 -9.79
CA PHE A 25 6.54 -5.04 -9.97
C PHE A 25 8.07 -5.12 -9.95
N ASP A 26 8.61 -5.88 -9.01
CA ASP A 26 10.06 -6.04 -8.86
C ASP A 26 10.70 -6.75 -10.05
N MET A 27 10.02 -7.76 -10.62
CA MET A 27 10.50 -8.51 -11.78
C MET A 27 10.39 -7.71 -13.08
N ASP A 28 9.27 -7.02 -13.29
CA ASP A 28 8.94 -6.48 -14.62
C ASP A 28 9.15 -4.97 -14.73
N TYR A 29 9.08 -4.23 -13.62
CA TYR A 29 8.94 -2.76 -13.65
C TYR A 29 9.98 -1.98 -12.83
N ALA A 30 10.69 -2.61 -11.88
CA ALA A 30 11.61 -1.94 -10.96
C ALA A 30 12.70 -1.12 -11.68
N ASP A 31 13.28 -1.66 -12.74
CA ASP A 31 14.38 -1.03 -13.48
C ASP A 31 13.93 -0.08 -14.60
N LYS A 32 12.60 0.04 -14.84
CA LYS A 32 12.08 0.92 -15.89
C LYS A 32 12.28 2.39 -15.53
N SER A 33 12.79 3.15 -16.50
CA SER A 33 13.00 4.59 -16.40
C SER A 33 11.73 5.38 -16.77
N TRP A 34 11.76 6.70 -16.54
CA TRP A 34 10.70 7.60 -17.04
C TRP A 34 10.54 7.50 -18.56
N LYS A 35 11.64 7.34 -19.29
CA LYS A 35 11.62 7.24 -20.75
C LYS A 35 10.87 5.99 -21.20
N ASP A 36 11.14 4.84 -20.58
CA ASP A 36 10.45 3.57 -20.89
C ASP A 36 8.95 3.67 -20.61
N TYR A 37 8.61 4.24 -19.45
CA TYR A 37 7.23 4.48 -19.05
C TYR A 37 6.49 5.41 -20.03
N GLN A 38 7.15 6.44 -20.56
CA GLN A 38 6.51 7.39 -21.48
C GLN A 38 6.40 6.84 -22.91
N SER A 39 7.35 6.03 -23.35
CA SER A 39 7.39 5.50 -24.72
C SER A 39 6.46 4.30 -24.94
N ASP A 40 6.05 3.60 -23.88
CA ASP A 40 5.17 2.44 -23.96
C ASP A 40 3.88 2.64 -23.14
N LYS A 41 2.76 2.85 -23.86
CA LYS A 41 1.42 3.03 -23.25
C LYS A 41 0.91 1.80 -22.54
N LYS A 42 1.29 0.58 -22.97
CA LYS A 42 0.88 -0.65 -22.31
C LYS A 42 1.63 -0.79 -20.99
N LEU A 43 2.96 -0.62 -21.02
CA LEU A 43 3.80 -0.63 -19.83
C LEU A 43 3.32 0.41 -18.81
N GLN A 44 3.05 1.64 -19.25
CA GLN A 44 2.49 2.68 -18.40
C GLN A 44 1.23 2.22 -17.64
N LYS A 45 0.25 1.65 -18.35
CA LYS A 45 -1.01 1.20 -17.74
C LYS A 45 -0.79 0.06 -16.75
N LEU A 46 0.10 -0.87 -17.07
CA LEU A 46 0.43 -1.98 -16.18
C LEU A 46 1.09 -1.46 -14.91
N MET A 47 2.14 -0.64 -15.03
CA MET A 47 2.83 -0.03 -13.89
C MET A 47 1.89 0.80 -13.00
N ASP A 48 1.05 1.63 -13.62
CA ASP A 48 0.06 2.43 -12.88
C ASP A 48 -0.90 1.53 -12.10
N ARG A 49 -1.39 0.46 -12.72
CA ARG A 49 -2.37 -0.45 -12.14
C ARG A 49 -1.76 -1.29 -11.01
N THR A 50 -0.57 -1.86 -11.21
CA THR A 50 0.12 -2.65 -10.18
C THR A 50 0.37 -1.79 -8.93
N VAL A 51 0.83 -0.54 -9.09
CA VAL A 51 1.04 0.35 -7.93
C VAL A 51 -0.29 0.74 -7.29
N GLU A 52 -1.34 1.03 -8.07
CA GLU A 52 -2.67 1.30 -7.54
C GLU A 52 -3.22 0.13 -6.71
N ASN A 53 -3.08 -1.10 -7.22
CA ASN A 53 -3.50 -2.33 -6.57
C ASN A 53 -2.80 -2.52 -5.22
N ILE A 54 -1.48 -2.43 -5.20
CA ILE A 54 -0.66 -2.55 -3.99
C ILE A 54 -1.12 -1.54 -2.94
N LEU A 55 -1.20 -0.26 -3.31
CA LEU A 55 -1.55 0.79 -2.36
C LEU A 55 -3.00 0.69 -1.88
N THR A 56 -3.91 0.20 -2.74
CA THR A 56 -5.32 0.00 -2.37
C THR A 56 -5.45 -1.12 -1.34
N ALA A 57 -4.90 -2.30 -1.62
CA ALA A 57 -4.93 -3.42 -0.69
C ALA A 57 -4.21 -3.08 0.63
N LEU A 58 -3.10 -2.33 0.57
CA LEU A 58 -2.39 -1.87 1.77
C LEU A 58 -3.25 -0.97 2.67
N ILE A 59 -4.02 -0.06 2.08
CA ILE A 59 -4.96 0.81 2.81
C ILE A 59 -6.09 -0.04 3.43
N GLU A 60 -6.57 -1.05 2.73
CA GLU A 60 -7.62 -1.97 3.22
C GLU A 60 -7.15 -2.81 4.40
N VAL A 61 -5.93 -3.36 4.34
CA VAL A 61 -5.29 -4.05 5.48
C VAL A 61 -5.18 -3.12 6.69
N CYS A 62 -4.67 -1.90 6.47
CA CYS A 62 -4.54 -0.90 7.52
C CYS A 62 -5.89 -0.55 8.17
N GLY A 63 -6.93 -0.32 7.35
CA GLY A 63 -8.28 -0.01 7.84
C GLY A 63 -8.93 -1.18 8.58
N THR A 64 -8.74 -2.40 8.08
CA THR A 64 -9.27 -3.62 8.72
C THR A 64 -8.63 -3.82 10.10
N MET A 65 -7.30 -3.75 10.17
CA MET A 65 -6.54 -3.85 11.42
C MET A 65 -6.98 -2.79 12.43
N LEU A 66 -7.15 -1.53 12.03
CA LEU A 66 -7.61 -0.47 12.94
C LEU A 66 -9.05 -0.69 13.41
N THR A 67 -9.91 -1.24 12.55
CA THR A 67 -11.29 -1.57 12.91
C THR A 67 -11.35 -2.67 13.97
N GLU A 68 -10.47 -3.68 13.88
CA GLU A 68 -10.34 -4.73 14.91
C GLU A 68 -9.92 -4.17 16.27
N GLU A 69 -9.09 -3.11 16.28
CA GLU A 69 -8.68 -2.39 17.49
C GLU A 69 -9.73 -1.38 17.99
N GLY A 70 -10.88 -1.27 17.31
CA GLY A 70 -11.91 -0.26 17.63
C GLY A 70 -11.45 1.18 17.36
N VAL A 71 -10.43 1.38 16.52
CA VAL A 71 -9.90 2.70 16.17
C VAL A 71 -10.61 3.22 14.92
N GLY A 72 -11.38 4.30 15.10
CA GLY A 72 -12.02 5.00 13.99
C GLY A 72 -11.03 5.67 13.04
N VAL A 73 -11.39 5.76 11.76
CA VAL A 73 -10.56 6.29 10.67
C VAL A 73 -11.34 7.33 9.87
N ASP A 74 -10.75 8.51 9.67
CA ASP A 74 -11.41 9.63 8.98
C ASP A 74 -11.10 9.69 7.47
N SER A 75 -9.98 9.09 7.05
CA SER A 75 -9.54 9.08 5.65
C SER A 75 -8.51 7.98 5.40
N TYR A 76 -8.18 7.70 4.14
CA TYR A 76 -7.11 6.75 3.82
C TYR A 76 -5.73 7.20 4.33
N SER A 77 -5.43 8.50 4.30
CA SER A 77 -4.18 9.02 4.88
C SER A 77 -4.14 8.82 6.39
N ASP A 78 -5.28 9.00 7.05
CA ASP A 78 -5.43 8.79 8.48
C ASP A 78 -5.30 7.30 8.85
N ALA A 79 -5.91 6.41 8.05
CA ALA A 79 -5.77 4.96 8.20
C ALA A 79 -4.29 4.55 8.23
N LEU A 80 -3.53 4.98 7.22
CA LEU A 80 -2.12 4.66 7.12
C LEU A 80 -1.34 5.21 8.33
N ARG A 81 -1.52 6.48 8.70
CA ARG A 81 -0.83 7.08 9.86
C ARG A 81 -1.13 6.35 11.18
N LYS A 82 -2.40 6.09 11.46
CA LYS A 82 -2.84 5.39 12.67
C LYS A 82 -2.33 3.96 12.71
N SER A 83 -2.33 3.25 11.58
CA SER A 83 -1.72 1.92 11.48
C SER A 83 -0.21 1.95 11.72
N GLY A 84 0.50 2.92 11.15
CA GLY A 84 1.93 3.11 11.43
C GLY A 84 2.21 3.34 12.91
N LYS A 85 1.38 4.15 13.58
CA LYS A 85 1.47 4.38 15.03
C LYS A 85 1.21 3.09 15.82
N LEU A 86 0.15 2.34 15.48
CA LEU A 86 -0.20 1.07 16.12
C LEU A 86 0.94 0.05 16.01
N LEU A 87 1.61 -0.01 14.86
CA LEU A 87 2.71 -0.93 14.57
C LEU A 87 4.08 -0.43 15.07
N GLY A 88 4.12 0.68 15.81
CA GLY A 88 5.35 1.21 16.41
C GLY A 88 6.34 1.84 15.43
N LEU A 89 5.86 2.37 14.30
CA LEU A 89 6.69 3.14 13.37
C LEU A 89 7.03 4.53 13.91
N SER A 90 8.15 5.11 13.46
CA SER A 90 8.52 6.48 13.84
C SER A 90 7.52 7.51 13.30
N VAL A 91 7.50 8.72 13.88
CA VAL A 91 6.61 9.80 13.42
C VAL A 91 6.89 10.15 11.94
N GLU A 92 8.16 10.15 11.54
CA GLU A 92 8.57 10.41 10.15
C GLU A 92 8.08 9.30 9.22
N GLU A 93 8.14 8.04 9.65
CA GLU A 93 7.62 6.90 8.91
C GLU A 93 6.09 6.98 8.77
N GLN A 94 5.37 7.33 9.84
CA GLN A 94 3.92 7.53 9.83
C GLN A 94 3.52 8.61 8.82
N GLU A 95 4.20 9.75 8.83
CA GLU A 95 3.96 10.85 7.89
C GLU A 95 4.27 10.48 6.44
N SER A 96 5.37 9.76 6.23
CA SER A 96 5.75 9.21 4.93
C SER A 96 4.69 8.22 4.41
N PHE A 97 4.14 7.42 5.31
CA PHE A 97 3.16 6.39 5.00
C PHE A 97 1.79 7.00 4.65
N GLY A 98 1.33 8.01 5.41
CA GLY A 98 0.12 8.76 5.08
C GLY A 98 0.12 9.35 3.65
N LYS A 99 1.29 9.76 3.15
CA LYS A 99 1.45 10.30 1.78
C LYS A 99 1.23 9.26 0.68
N LEU A 100 1.26 7.95 0.98
CA LEU A 100 0.94 6.91 -0.01
C LEU A 100 -0.53 6.95 -0.43
N ALA A 101 -1.45 7.35 0.46
CA ALA A 101 -2.85 7.52 0.11
C ALA A 101 -3.05 8.55 -1.02
N ILE A 102 -2.24 9.62 -1.02
CA ILE A 102 -2.27 10.63 -2.09
C ILE A 102 -1.86 10.01 -3.43
N GLN A 103 -0.86 9.12 -3.43
CA GLN A 103 -0.40 8.47 -4.67
C GLN A 103 -1.43 7.49 -5.20
N ARG A 104 -2.06 6.71 -4.32
CA ARG A 104 -3.17 5.84 -4.72
C ARG A 104 -4.29 6.66 -5.37
N ASN A 105 -4.69 7.79 -4.76
CA ASN A 105 -5.71 8.66 -5.33
C ASN A 105 -5.30 9.23 -6.68
N ARG A 106 -4.02 9.57 -6.88
CA ARG A 106 -3.51 10.06 -8.17
C ARG A 106 -3.63 9.03 -9.28
N LEU A 107 -3.37 7.76 -8.98
CA LEU A 107 -3.50 6.67 -9.93
C LEU A 107 -4.98 6.35 -10.22
N ALA A 108 -5.79 6.21 -9.17
CA ALA A 108 -7.22 5.89 -9.28
C ALA A 108 -8.01 6.97 -10.06
N HIS A 109 -7.75 8.25 -9.79
CA HIS A 109 -8.39 9.37 -10.51
C HIS A 109 -7.72 9.71 -11.84
N ARG A 110 -6.67 8.98 -12.23
CA ARG A 110 -5.94 9.15 -13.50
C ARG A 110 -5.44 10.57 -13.73
N TYR A 111 -4.93 11.24 -12.69
CA TYR A 111 -4.30 12.55 -12.85
C TYR A 111 -3.04 12.42 -13.71
N LEU A 112 -3.16 12.71 -15.01
CA LEU A 112 -2.19 12.35 -16.05
C LEU A 112 -0.77 12.83 -15.73
N ASP A 113 -0.64 14.03 -15.15
CA ASP A 113 0.65 14.66 -14.84
C ASP A 113 1.37 14.05 -13.61
N PHE A 114 0.64 13.25 -12.81
CA PHE A 114 1.12 12.77 -11.52
C PHE A 114 1.29 11.25 -11.43
N ARG A 115 0.91 10.49 -12.47
CA ARG A 115 0.95 9.02 -12.44
C ARG A 115 2.37 8.48 -12.27
N TRP A 116 3.34 9.03 -13.00
CA TRP A 116 4.74 8.65 -12.81
C TRP A 116 5.30 9.04 -11.45
N GLN A 117 4.86 10.18 -10.90
CA GLN A 117 5.27 10.57 -9.55
C GLN A 117 4.80 9.56 -8.50
N ALA A 118 3.59 9.01 -8.68
CA ALA A 118 3.06 7.95 -7.82
C ALA A 118 3.90 6.66 -7.93
N VAL A 119 4.22 6.22 -9.16
CA VAL A 119 5.06 5.04 -9.39
C VAL A 119 6.47 5.24 -8.83
N ARG A 120 7.08 6.40 -9.06
CA ARG A 120 8.40 6.75 -8.53
C ARG A 120 8.40 6.78 -7.01
N MET A 121 7.40 7.40 -6.39
CA MET A 121 7.30 7.42 -4.92
C MET A 121 7.17 5.99 -4.37
N TYR A 122 6.37 5.13 -5.01
CA TYR A 122 6.28 3.73 -4.62
C TYR A 122 7.65 3.04 -4.67
N LYS A 123 8.42 3.21 -5.77
CA LYS A 123 9.79 2.67 -5.88
C LYS A 123 10.68 3.13 -4.72
N GLU A 124 10.66 4.43 -4.41
CA GLU A 124 11.47 5.01 -3.33
C GLU A 124 11.01 4.59 -1.93
N ARG A 125 9.75 4.16 -1.76
CA ARG A 125 9.14 3.80 -0.48
C ARG A 125 8.92 2.30 -0.30
N ARG A 126 9.33 1.47 -1.27
CA ARG A 126 9.17 0.01 -1.23
C ARG A 126 9.64 -0.61 0.08
N LYS A 127 10.82 -0.21 0.59
CA LYS A 127 11.36 -0.71 1.87
C LYS A 127 10.44 -0.43 3.06
N LEU A 128 9.79 0.74 3.08
CA LEU A 128 8.85 1.10 4.14
C LEU A 128 7.57 0.26 4.06
N ILE A 129 7.09 -0.02 2.85
CA ILE A 129 5.92 -0.89 2.64
C ILE A 129 6.23 -2.32 3.11
N VAL A 130 7.38 -2.87 2.75
CA VAL A 130 7.83 -4.19 3.24
C VAL A 130 7.89 -4.20 4.76
N LYS A 131 8.53 -3.19 5.38
CA LYS A 131 8.61 -3.08 6.85
C LYS A 131 7.22 -3.15 7.48
N LEU A 132 6.26 -2.41 6.94
CA LEU A 132 4.89 -2.41 7.47
C LEU A 132 4.21 -3.77 7.31
N ILE A 133 4.28 -4.40 6.13
CA ILE A 133 3.70 -5.72 5.89
C ILE A 133 4.28 -6.75 6.88
N THR A 134 5.59 -6.72 7.11
CA THR A 134 6.23 -7.58 8.12
C THR A 134 5.66 -7.31 9.51
N ARG A 135 5.48 -6.05 9.92
CA ARG A 135 4.87 -5.73 11.23
C ARG A 135 3.41 -6.18 11.33
N VAL A 136 2.64 -6.11 10.24
CA VAL A 136 1.27 -6.63 10.24
C VAL A 136 1.29 -8.15 10.40
N LEU A 137 2.15 -8.87 9.69
CA LEU A 137 2.27 -10.33 9.84
C LEU A 137 2.67 -10.74 11.25
N GLU A 138 3.68 -10.08 11.84
CA GLU A 138 4.10 -10.30 13.23
C GLU A 138 2.92 -10.12 14.20
N ARG A 139 2.10 -9.07 14.02
CA ARG A 139 0.88 -8.84 14.80
C ARG A 139 -0.13 -9.99 14.63
N GLU A 140 -0.41 -10.40 13.38
CA GLU A 140 -1.39 -11.46 13.12
C GLU A 140 -0.98 -12.81 13.72
N GLU A 141 0.33 -13.08 13.85
CA GLU A 141 0.86 -14.28 14.49
C GLU A 141 0.77 -14.25 16.03
N GLU A 142 0.78 -13.06 16.64
CA GLU A 142 0.70 -12.87 18.10
C GLU A 142 -0.75 -12.92 18.66
N GLN A 143 -1.79 -13.00 17.81
CA GLN A 143 -3.23 -12.97 18.18
C GLN A 143 -4.00 -14.29 18.08
#